data_AF-A0A2E3PG96-F1
#
_entry.id   AF-A0A2E3PG96-F1
#
_cell.length_a   1.000
_cell.length_b   1.000
_cell.length_c   1.000
_cell.angle_alpha   90.00
_cell.angle_beta   90.00
_cell.angle_gamma   90.00
#
_symmetry.space_group_name_H-M   'P 1'
#
loop_
_entity.id
_entity.type
_entity.pdbx_description
1 polymer ?
#
loop_
_entity_poly.entity_id
_entity_poly.type
_entity_poly.pdbx_seq_one_letter_code
_entity_poly.pdbx_strand_id
1 'polypeptide(L)'
;MMDFTLNAATGALETSGDPEPFGSTLMARLDGVGRVPLKGLSFGITLTVNGVVIATEQRPRPGEKFVASDQTVIASVRLPWLPDDQVVIDGFLEIGGQRQDVSIPFTAPRPDQPYPSWIWGGMAWVAPVAHPDDGGVYAWDEVLGGWVAA
;
A
#
# COMPACT_ATOMS: atom_id res chain seq x y z
N MET A 1 3.92 -1.08 4.29
CA MET A 1 2.63 -0.44 4.67
C MET A 1 2.79 1.03 4.34
N MET A 2 1.83 1.62 3.63
CA MET A 2 1.87 3.02 3.25
C MET A 2 0.83 3.80 4.05
N ASP A 3 1.23 4.90 4.66
CA ASP A 3 0.36 5.72 5.51
C ASP A 3 0.12 7.08 4.86
N PHE A 4 -1.15 7.50 4.84
CA PHE A 4 -1.57 8.88 4.57
C PHE A 4 -2.03 9.51 5.89
N THR A 5 -1.18 10.34 6.47
CA THR A 5 -1.46 10.98 7.75
C THR A 5 -2.02 12.37 7.51
N LEU A 6 -3.25 12.59 7.96
CA LEU A 6 -3.87 13.89 8.10
C LEU A 6 -3.39 14.52 9.41
N ASN A 7 -2.63 15.60 9.31
CA ASN A 7 -2.40 16.45 10.46
C ASN A 7 -3.67 17.28 10.71
N ALA A 8 -4.36 16.98 11.81
CA ALA A 8 -5.65 17.60 12.08
C ALA A 8 -5.56 19.05 12.54
N ALA A 9 -4.38 19.47 13.02
CA ALA A 9 -4.15 20.85 13.44
C ALA A 9 -3.84 21.78 12.26
N THR A 10 -3.13 21.27 11.25
CA THR A 10 -2.69 22.06 10.10
C THR A 10 -3.52 21.80 8.83
N GLY A 11 -4.27 20.71 8.79
CA GLY A 11 -4.94 20.23 7.58
C GLY A 11 -3.97 19.70 6.53
N ALA A 12 -2.70 19.46 6.89
CA ALA A 12 -1.71 18.93 5.97
C ALA A 12 -1.89 17.42 5.76
N LEU A 13 -1.75 16.97 4.52
CA LEU A 13 -1.62 15.56 4.17
C LEU A 13 -0.13 15.19 4.06
N GLU A 14 0.30 14.25 4.88
CA GLU A 14 1.64 13.68 4.88
C GLU A 14 1.58 12.22 4.45
N THR A 15 2.63 11.76 3.77
CA THR A 15 2.69 10.40 3.23
C THR A 15 3.98 9.73 3.67
N SER A 16 3.89 8.51 4.17
CA SER A 16 5.06 7.76 4.64
C SER A 16 4.95 6.28 4.33
N GLY A 17 6.08 5.59 4.45
CA GLY A 17 6.20 4.16 4.18
C GLY A 17 6.52 3.86 2.72
N ASP A 18 7.01 2.64 2.51
CA ASP A 18 7.39 2.13 1.19
C ASP A 18 6.27 1.25 0.61
N PRO A 19 6.09 1.26 -0.73
CA PRO A 19 5.15 0.37 -1.38
C PRO A 19 5.58 -1.08 -1.18
N GLU A 20 4.60 -1.94 -0.87
CA GLU A 20 4.82 -3.38 -0.81
C GLU A 20 4.65 -4.02 -2.20
N PRO A 21 5.21 -5.21 -2.45
CA PRO A 21 5.13 -5.84 -3.77
C PRO A 21 3.71 -6.18 -4.26
N PHE A 22 2.81 -6.53 -3.34
CA PHE A 22 1.48 -7.11 -3.67
C PHE A 22 0.32 -6.28 -3.13
N GLY A 23 0.35 -4.97 -3.40
CA GLY A 23 -0.60 -4.03 -2.81
C GLY A 23 -0.14 -3.49 -1.47
N SER A 24 -0.89 -2.53 -0.93
CA SER A 24 -0.70 -2.06 0.43
C SER A 24 -2.03 -1.72 1.09
N THR A 25 -2.01 -1.57 2.41
CA THR A 25 -3.12 -0.95 3.13
C THR A 25 -2.77 0.51 3.33
N LEU A 26 -3.62 1.38 2.81
CA LEU A 26 -3.55 2.81 3.06
C LEU A 26 -4.38 3.14 4.29
N MET A 27 -3.74 3.68 5.33
CA MET A 27 -4.45 4.23 6.47
C MET A 27 -4.56 5.74 6.35
N ALA A 28 -5.77 6.26 6.52
CA ALA A 28 -6.01 7.68 6.77
C ALA A 28 -5.95 7.90 8.29
N ARG A 29 -4.91 8.60 8.75
CA ARG A 29 -4.64 8.77 10.19
C ARG A 29 -4.85 10.21 10.63
N LEU A 30 -5.27 10.44 11.86
CA LEU A 30 -5.26 11.76 12.50
C LEU A 30 -4.01 11.89 13.36
N ASP A 31 -3.21 12.91 13.10
CA ASP A 31 -2.16 13.36 14.01
C ASP A 31 -2.72 14.45 14.93
N GLY A 32 -2.99 14.07 16.18
CA GLY A 32 -3.56 14.94 17.21
C GLY A 32 -3.78 14.21 18.53
N VAL A 33 -3.65 14.94 19.64
CA VAL A 33 -3.93 14.43 20.99
C VAL A 33 -5.34 14.84 21.40
N GLY A 34 -6.21 13.86 21.67
CA GLY A 34 -7.57 14.06 22.15
C GLY A 34 -8.62 14.16 21.05
N ARG A 35 -9.80 14.71 21.38
CA ARG A 35 -10.95 14.77 20.48
C ARG A 35 -10.76 15.88 19.44
N VAL A 36 -10.65 15.47 18.17
CA VAL A 36 -10.46 16.35 17.01
C VAL A 36 -11.81 16.61 16.32
N PRO A 37 -12.21 17.87 16.09
CA PRO A 37 -13.36 18.20 15.24
C PRO A 37 -13.09 17.86 13.78
N LEU A 38 -14.03 17.15 13.13
CA LEU A 38 -13.91 16.70 11.73
C LEU A 38 -15.02 17.28 10.84
N LYS A 39 -15.76 18.28 11.33
CA LYS A 39 -16.86 18.86 10.56
C LYS A 39 -16.33 19.52 9.29
N GLY A 40 -16.88 19.10 8.14
CA GLY A 40 -16.45 19.61 6.83
C GLY A 40 -15.17 18.95 6.31
N LEU A 41 -14.66 17.92 6.99
CA LEU A 41 -13.63 17.05 6.44
C LEU A 41 -14.22 16.17 5.34
N SER A 42 -13.53 16.12 4.20
CA SER A 42 -13.68 15.08 3.19
C SER A 42 -12.29 14.68 2.68
N PHE A 43 -12.15 13.45 2.23
CA PHE A 43 -10.93 12.96 1.61
C PHE A 43 -11.28 11.83 0.65
N GLY A 44 -10.36 11.54 -0.26
CA GLY A 44 -10.53 10.41 -1.15
C GLY A 44 -9.23 10.02 -1.79
N ILE A 45 -9.25 8.85 -2.40
CA ILE A 45 -8.13 8.27 -3.10
C ILE A 45 -8.61 7.64 -4.40
N THR A 46 -7.76 7.72 -5.42
CA THR A 46 -7.90 7.01 -6.68
C THR A 46 -6.62 6.26 -6.93
N LEU A 47 -6.74 4.97 -7.20
CA LEU A 47 -5.65 4.07 -7.54
C LEU A 47 -5.70 3.78 -9.03
N THR A 48 -4.63 4.13 -9.72
CA THR A 48 -4.42 3.83 -11.13
C THR A 48 -3.26 2.85 -11.26
N VAL A 49 -3.47 1.75 -11.96
CA VAL A 49 -2.47 0.71 -12.22
C VAL A 49 -2.37 0.48 -13.71
N ASN A 50 -1.15 0.62 -14.26
CA ASN A 50 -0.86 0.51 -15.68
C ASN A 50 -1.79 1.38 -16.55
N GLY A 51 -2.10 2.59 -16.06
CA GLY A 51 -2.99 3.55 -16.72
C GLY A 51 -4.49 3.28 -16.57
N VAL A 52 -4.89 2.24 -15.83
CA VAL A 52 -6.29 1.88 -15.58
C VAL A 52 -6.67 2.22 -14.14
N VAL A 53 -7.76 2.95 -13.95
CA VAL A 53 -8.31 3.17 -12.61
C VAL A 53 -8.91 1.87 -12.10
N ILE A 54 -8.38 1.36 -10.99
CA ILE A 54 -8.80 0.08 -10.41
C ILE A 54 -9.53 0.25 -9.07
N ALA A 55 -9.34 1.36 -8.38
CA ALA A 55 -10.09 1.67 -7.16
C ALA A 55 -10.27 3.18 -6.97
N THR A 56 -11.42 3.56 -6.43
CA THR A 56 -11.70 4.91 -5.94
C THR A 56 -12.45 4.79 -4.63
N GLU A 57 -11.99 5.49 -3.59
CA GLU A 57 -12.70 5.61 -2.32
C GLU A 57 -12.84 7.09 -1.98
N GLN A 58 -14.01 7.49 -1.50
CA GLN A 58 -14.26 8.84 -1.03
C GLN A 58 -15.04 8.82 0.29
N ARG A 59 -14.65 9.73 1.18
CA ARG A 59 -15.25 9.91 2.50
C ARG A 59 -15.52 11.39 2.79
N PRO A 60 -16.56 11.70 3.58
CA PRO A 60 -17.62 10.77 4.03
C PRO A 60 -18.46 10.28 2.83
N ARG A 61 -19.02 9.07 2.92
CA ARG A 61 -19.91 8.55 1.86
C ARG A 61 -21.19 9.40 1.77
N PRO A 62 -21.96 9.32 0.66
CA PRO A 62 -23.24 10.02 0.57
C PRO A 62 -24.14 9.72 1.78
N GLY A 63 -24.51 10.75 2.54
CA GLY A 63 -25.31 10.64 3.77
C GLY A 63 -24.52 10.47 5.07
N GLU A 64 -23.22 10.17 4.99
CA GLU A 64 -22.32 10.16 6.16
C GLU A 64 -21.89 11.60 6.49
N LYS A 65 -21.65 11.87 7.78
CA LYS A 65 -21.09 13.14 8.25
C LYS A 65 -20.07 12.87 9.33
N PHE A 66 -18.86 13.38 9.13
CA PHE A 66 -17.88 13.44 10.20
C PHE A 66 -18.19 14.61 11.13
N VAL A 67 -18.12 14.34 12.44
CA VAL A 67 -18.39 15.33 13.50
C VAL A 67 -17.12 15.56 14.31
N ALA A 68 -16.63 14.50 14.95
CA ALA A 68 -15.37 14.49 15.69
C ALA A 68 -14.88 13.05 15.86
N SER A 69 -13.59 12.88 16.12
CA SER A 69 -12.98 11.59 16.46
C SER A 69 -11.96 11.77 17.58
N ASP A 70 -11.82 10.76 18.44
CA ASP A 70 -10.70 10.55 19.34
C ASP A 70 -9.80 9.37 18.89
N GLN A 71 -10.13 8.74 17.76
CA GLN A 71 -9.35 7.67 17.15
C GLN A 71 -8.27 8.21 16.23
N THR A 72 -7.10 7.58 16.25
CA THR A 72 -5.97 7.89 15.37
C THR A 72 -6.18 7.41 13.94
N VAL A 73 -6.99 6.38 13.70
CA VAL A 73 -7.27 5.89 12.34
C VAL A 73 -8.74 6.16 12.03
N ILE A 74 -9.01 6.87 10.95
CA ILE A 74 -10.38 7.26 10.55
C ILE A 74 -10.86 6.51 9.31
N ALA A 75 -9.94 6.01 8.49
CA ALA A 75 -10.24 5.05 7.43
C ALA A 75 -9.03 4.17 7.15
N SER A 76 -9.32 3.00 6.61
CA SER A 76 -8.34 2.05 6.09
C SER A 76 -8.85 1.52 4.76
N VAL A 77 -8.02 1.57 3.73
CA VAL A 77 -8.36 1.14 2.38
C VAL A 77 -7.29 0.20 1.87
N ARG A 78 -7.70 -0.96 1.37
CA ARG A 78 -6.78 -1.91 0.75
C ARG A 78 -6.64 -1.59 -0.73
N LEU A 79 -5.39 -1.43 -1.17
CA LEU A 79 -5.03 -1.07 -2.54
C LEU A 79 -4.26 -2.24 -3.17
N PRO A 80 -4.81 -2.92 -4.18
CA PRO A 80 -4.15 -4.05 -4.83
C PRO A 80 -3.27 -3.60 -6.01
N TRP A 81 -2.11 -4.24 -6.18
CA TRP A 81 -1.29 -4.22 -7.39
C TRP A 81 -0.37 -5.46 -7.40
N LEU A 82 0.29 -5.71 -8.51
CA LEU A 82 1.31 -6.75 -8.66
C LEU A 82 2.71 -6.13 -8.79
N PRO A 83 3.78 -6.89 -8.54
CA PRO A 83 5.14 -6.43 -8.80
C PRO A 83 5.32 -5.99 -10.26
N ASP A 84 6.20 -5.01 -10.46
CA ASP A 84 6.50 -4.37 -11.75
C ASP A 84 5.36 -3.51 -12.35
N ASP A 85 4.17 -3.49 -11.74
CA ASP A 85 3.09 -2.59 -12.14
C ASP A 85 3.51 -1.12 -12.00
N GLN A 86 3.08 -0.29 -12.95
CA GLN A 86 3.15 1.17 -12.84
C GLN A 86 1.95 1.68 -12.06
N VAL A 87 2.17 2.19 -10.85
CA VAL A 87 1.10 2.58 -9.93
C VAL A 87 1.11 4.09 -9.74
N VAL A 88 -0.07 4.70 -9.71
CA VAL A 88 -0.28 6.08 -9.28
C VAL A 88 -1.38 6.09 -8.22
N ILE A 89 -1.06 6.66 -7.07
CA ILE A 89 -2.03 6.93 -6.00
C ILE A 89 -2.29 8.43 -5.99
N ASP A 90 -3.48 8.82 -6.43
CA ASP A 90 -3.98 10.18 -6.34
C ASP A 90 -4.84 10.30 -5.08
N GLY A 91 -4.42 11.12 -4.12
CA GLY A 91 -5.18 11.42 -2.93
C GLY A 91 -5.64 12.86 -2.92
N PHE A 92 -6.75 13.12 -2.25
CA PHE A 92 -7.14 14.47 -1.88
C PHE A 92 -7.66 14.51 -0.46
N LEU A 93 -7.57 15.70 0.12
CA LEU A 93 -8.10 16.06 1.41
C LEU A 93 -8.71 17.45 1.28
N GLU A 94 -9.88 17.63 1.86
CA GLU A 94 -10.52 18.93 1.98
C GLU A 94 -11.05 19.12 3.39
N ILE A 95 -10.71 20.24 4.03
CA ILE A 95 -11.26 20.63 5.32
C ILE A 95 -11.42 22.14 5.38
N GLY A 96 -12.56 22.62 5.88
CA GLY A 96 -12.82 24.06 5.97
C GLY A 96 -12.81 24.79 4.61
N GLY A 97 -13.05 24.07 3.51
CA GLY A 97 -13.02 24.60 2.14
C GLY A 97 -11.62 24.75 1.54
N GLN A 98 -10.56 24.31 2.24
CA GLN A 98 -9.22 24.21 1.69
C GLN A 98 -8.96 22.78 1.24
N ARG A 99 -8.56 22.62 -0.02
CA ARG A 99 -8.22 21.31 -0.61
C ARG A 99 -6.72 21.19 -0.84
N GLN A 100 -6.19 20.03 -0.49
CA GLN A 100 -4.85 19.59 -0.81
C GLN A 100 -4.95 18.29 -1.62
N ASP A 101 -4.18 18.20 -2.69
CA ASP A 101 -4.05 17.00 -3.51
C ASP A 101 -2.63 16.44 -3.38
N VAL A 102 -2.50 15.12 -3.48
CA VAL A 102 -1.21 14.40 -3.52
C VAL A 102 -1.28 13.39 -4.66
N SER A 103 -0.17 13.21 -5.36
CA SER A 103 -0.04 12.21 -6.41
C SER A 103 1.30 11.51 -6.25
N ILE A 104 1.27 10.20 -6.03
CA ILE A 104 2.46 9.38 -5.81
C ILE A 104 2.58 8.34 -6.92
N PRO A 105 3.42 8.59 -7.94
CA PRO A 105 3.78 7.57 -8.92
C PRO A 105 4.90 6.68 -8.37
N PHE A 106 4.79 5.37 -8.59
CA PHE A 106 5.87 4.42 -8.34
C PHE A 106 5.74 3.19 -9.23
N THR A 107 6.84 2.43 -9.36
CA THR A 107 6.80 1.06 -9.87
C THR A 107 6.74 0.12 -8.67
N ALA A 108 5.74 -0.78 -8.65
CA ALA A 108 5.59 -1.74 -7.57
C ALA A 108 6.86 -2.61 -7.47
N PRO A 109 7.50 -2.69 -6.28
CA PRO A 109 8.73 -3.44 -6.14
C PRO A 109 8.47 -4.94 -6.27
N ARG A 110 9.52 -5.70 -6.54
CA ARG A 110 9.50 -7.16 -6.37
C ARG A 110 9.75 -7.50 -4.90
N PRO A 111 9.29 -8.67 -4.42
CA PRO A 111 9.78 -9.21 -3.16
C PRO A 111 11.29 -9.34 -3.19
N ASP A 112 11.93 -9.36 -2.02
CA ASP A 112 13.37 -9.59 -1.92
C ASP A 112 13.75 -10.91 -2.62
N GLN A 113 14.81 -10.85 -3.42
CA GLN A 113 15.33 -12.02 -4.11
C GLN A 113 15.92 -13.00 -3.09
N PRO A 114 15.40 -14.24 -2.97
CA PRO A 114 15.89 -15.18 -1.95
C PRO A 114 17.34 -15.61 -2.21
N TYR A 115 17.67 -15.86 -3.49
CA TYR A 115 19.00 -16.28 -3.92
C TYR A 115 19.34 -15.65 -5.28
N PRO A 116 20.61 -15.28 -5.54
CA PRO A 116 21.04 -14.69 -6.81
C PRO A 116 20.70 -15.52 -8.05
N SER A 117 20.75 -16.86 -7.95
CA SER A 117 20.43 -17.77 -9.07
C SER A 117 18.94 -17.82 -9.43
N TRP A 118 18.05 -17.36 -8.55
CA TRP A 118 16.61 -17.41 -8.79
C TRP A 118 16.18 -16.28 -9.73
N ILE A 119 15.30 -16.58 -10.66
CA ILE A 119 14.84 -15.63 -11.68
C ILE A 119 13.40 -15.22 -11.36
N TRP A 120 13.07 -13.95 -11.60
CA TRP A 120 11.71 -13.47 -11.43
C TRP A 120 10.76 -14.12 -12.44
N GLY A 121 9.78 -14.88 -11.97
CA GLY A 121 8.76 -15.56 -12.78
C GLY A 121 7.46 -14.76 -12.96
N GLY A 122 7.46 -13.47 -12.63
CA GLY A 122 6.28 -12.59 -12.75
C GLY A 122 5.43 -12.50 -11.48
N MET A 123 5.26 -13.60 -10.73
CA MET A 123 4.54 -13.60 -9.45
C MET A 123 5.39 -14.03 -8.26
N ALA A 124 6.47 -14.76 -8.51
CA ALA A 124 7.38 -15.26 -7.49
C ALA A 124 8.78 -15.42 -8.08
N TRP A 125 9.77 -15.49 -7.19
CA TRP A 125 11.11 -15.92 -7.56
C TRP A 125 11.10 -17.43 -7.82
N VAL A 126 11.69 -17.85 -8.93
CA VAL A 126 11.72 -19.23 -9.40
C VAL A 126 13.15 -19.74 -9.35
N ALA A 127 13.36 -20.84 -8.61
CA ALA A 127 14.63 -21.54 -8.60
C ALA A 127 14.97 -22.09 -9.99
N PRO A 128 16.24 -22.10 -10.40
CA PRO A 128 16.64 -22.63 -11.71
C PRO A 128 16.43 -24.15 -11.82
N VAL A 129 16.40 -24.86 -10.69
CA VAL A 129 16.08 -26.29 -10.61
C VAL A 129 14.79 -26.48 -9.82
N ALA A 130 13.87 -27.29 -10.36
CA ALA A 130 12.59 -27.56 -9.71
C ALA A 130 12.78 -28.26 -8.35
N HIS A 131 11.97 -27.87 -7.37
CA HIS A 131 11.92 -28.52 -6.06
C HIS A 131 11.45 -29.98 -6.23
N PRO A 132 12.09 -30.98 -5.59
CA PRO A 132 11.63 -32.36 -5.61
C PRO A 132 10.20 -32.49 -5.05
N ASP A 133 9.33 -33.26 -5.73
CA ASP A 133 7.94 -33.50 -5.30
C ASP A 133 7.77 -34.91 -4.72
N ASP A 134 8.70 -35.32 -3.86
CA ASP A 134 8.75 -36.65 -3.23
C ASP A 134 8.32 -36.62 -1.75
N GLY A 135 7.85 -35.47 -1.27
CA GLY A 135 7.46 -35.25 0.13
C GLY A 135 8.63 -35.07 1.10
N GLY A 136 9.88 -35.06 0.61
CA GLY A 136 11.05 -34.73 1.40
C GLY A 136 11.11 -33.24 1.78
N VAL A 137 11.91 -32.93 2.80
CA VAL A 137 12.21 -31.54 3.18
C VAL A 137 13.56 -31.17 2.56
N TYR A 138 13.58 -30.11 1.76
CA TYR A 138 14.77 -29.64 1.09
C TYR A 138 15.02 -28.15 1.36
N ALA A 139 16.30 -27.78 1.38
CA ALA A 139 16.76 -26.40 1.32
C ALA A 139 17.52 -26.15 0.01
N TRP A 140 17.47 -24.93 -0.49
CA TRP A 140 18.25 -24.55 -1.67
C TRP A 140 19.71 -24.30 -1.28
N ASP A 141 20.65 -25.00 -1.92
CA ASP A 141 22.08 -24.74 -1.81
C ASP A 141 22.53 -23.94 -3.04
N GLU A 142 22.84 -22.66 -2.83
CA GLU A 142 23.26 -21.74 -3.89
C GLU A 142 24.63 -22.11 -4.50
N VAL A 143 25.52 -22.72 -3.71
CA VAL A 143 26.86 -23.09 -4.17
C VAL A 143 26.79 -24.34 -5.04
N LEU A 144 25.95 -25.31 -4.68
CA LEU A 144 25.70 -26.51 -5.47
C LEU A 144 24.70 -26.27 -6.62
N GLY A 145 23.92 -25.19 -6.55
CA GLY A 145 22.91 -24.85 -7.54
C GLY A 145 21.74 -25.85 -7.56
N GLY A 146 21.34 -26.35 -6.39
CA GLY A 146 20.32 -27.40 -6.29
C GLY A 146 19.72 -27.56 -4.90
N TRP A 147 18.67 -28.38 -4.82
CA TRP A 147 18.00 -28.72 -3.56
C TRP A 147 18.78 -29.80 -2.81
N VAL A 148 19.08 -29.55 -1.54
CA VAL A 148 19.73 -30.51 -0.61
C VAL A 148 18.76 -30.86 0.51
N ALA A 149 18.75 -32.13 0.93
CA ALA A 149 17.91 -32.56 2.04
C ALA A 149 18.26 -31.77 3.31
N ALA A 150 17.22 -31.24 3.97
CA ALA A 150 17.34 -30.40 5.16
C ALA A 150 17.56 -31.22 6.45
#